data_AF-U9UBS2-F1
#
_entry.id   AF-U9UBS2-F1
#
_cell.length_a   1.000
_cell.length_b   1.000
_cell.length_c   1.000
_cell.angle_alpha   90.00
_cell.angle_beta   90.00
_cell.angle_gamma   90.00
#
_symmetry.space_group_name_H-M   'P 1'
#
loop_
_entity.id
_entity.type
_entity.pdbx_description
1 polymer ?
#
loop_
_entity_poly.entity_id
_entity_poly.type
_entity_poly.pdbx_seq_one_letter_code
_entity_poly.pdbx_strand_id
1 'polypeptide(L)'
;MPIENSTAQRERRIITQAGNWCNVNSNLIGSSISSQGYFTLLNGDILGPTFAVVLTARWNTLTNAQQNEEYLPVAPNFVIKLCSQSDSPQYVHNKMLRWINSGVEEGWLID
;
A
#
# COMPACT_ATOMS: atom_id res chain seq x y z
N MET A 1 7.14 -4.01 13.29
CA MET A 1 6.89 -5.03 14.34
C MET A 1 7.20 -6.39 13.76
N PRO A 2 7.74 -7.34 14.55
CA PRO A 2 7.84 -8.73 14.10
C PRO A 2 6.43 -9.28 13.84
N ILE A 3 6.29 -10.02 12.74
CA ILE A 3 5.06 -10.75 12.37
C ILE A 3 5.34 -12.26 12.41
N GLU A 4 4.29 -13.06 12.47
CA GLU A 4 4.43 -14.52 12.48
C GLU A 4 5.08 -14.98 11.16
N ASN A 5 5.93 -16.01 11.21
CA ASN A 5 6.63 -16.51 10.01
C ASN A 5 5.65 -16.94 8.90
N SER A 6 4.49 -17.49 9.27
CA SER A 6 3.41 -17.82 8.33
C SER A 6 2.88 -16.57 7.61
N THR A 7 2.61 -15.50 8.34
CA THR A 7 2.21 -14.19 7.80
C THR A 7 3.29 -13.62 6.88
N ALA A 8 4.56 -13.67 7.29
CA ALA A 8 5.68 -13.20 6.46
C ALA A 8 5.81 -13.97 5.14
N GLN A 9 5.60 -15.30 5.15
CA GLN A 9 5.63 -16.10 3.93
C GLN A 9 4.49 -15.75 2.97
N ARG A 10 3.30 -15.44 3.49
CA ARG A 10 2.15 -14.99 2.71
C ARG A 10 2.39 -13.60 2.13
N GLU A 11 2.88 -12.67 2.94
CA GLU A 11 3.27 -11.33 2.50
C GLU A 11 4.28 -11.39 1.36
N ARG A 12 5.34 -12.20 1.50
CA ARG A 12 6.35 -12.39 0.45
C ARG A 12 5.71 -12.83 -0.87
N ARG A 13 4.76 -13.77 -0.83
CA ARG A 13 4.08 -14.28 -2.04
C ARG A 13 3.21 -13.19 -2.69
N ILE A 14 2.50 -12.41 -1.88
CA ILE A 14 1.66 -11.29 -2.34
C ILE A 14 2.53 -10.24 -3.02
N ILE A 15 3.57 -9.76 -2.33
CA ILE A 15 4.48 -8.73 -2.85
C ILE A 15 5.17 -9.22 -4.13
N THR A 16 5.59 -10.48 -4.18
CA THR A 16 6.22 -11.05 -5.39
C THR A 16 5.25 -11.05 -6.58
N GLN A 17 4.02 -11.52 -6.39
CA GLN A 17 3.04 -11.59 -7.49
C GLN A 17 2.59 -10.20 -7.94
N ALA A 18 2.26 -9.32 -6.99
CA ALA A 18 1.85 -7.95 -7.29
C ALA A 18 2.99 -7.17 -7.96
N GLY A 19 4.22 -7.31 -7.46
CA GLY A 19 5.42 -6.72 -8.06
C GLY A 19 5.68 -7.22 -9.49
N ASN A 20 5.52 -8.53 -9.75
CA ASN A 20 5.62 -9.07 -11.11
C ASN A 20 4.55 -8.49 -12.04
N TRP A 21 3.32 -8.33 -11.56
CA TRP A 21 2.27 -7.66 -12.33
C TRP A 21 2.63 -6.20 -12.63
N CYS A 22 3.16 -5.46 -11.65
CA CYS A 22 3.65 -4.09 -11.86
C CYS A 22 4.78 -4.03 -12.91
N ASN A 23 5.72 -4.98 -12.88
CA ASN A 23 6.83 -5.04 -13.84
C ASN A 23 6.34 -5.28 -15.28
N VAL A 24 5.36 -6.17 -15.47
CA VAL A 24 4.76 -6.44 -16.78
C VAL A 24 3.94 -5.25 -17.30
N ASN A 25 3.38 -4.44 -16.40
CA ASN A 25 2.54 -3.28 -16.72
C ASN A 25 3.25 -1.95 -16.42
N SER A 26 4.58 -1.89 -16.58
CA SER A 26 5.41 -0.77 -16.13
C SER A 26 5.04 0.60 -16.73
N ASN A 27 4.37 0.62 -17.89
CA ASN A 27 3.83 1.84 -18.49
C ASN A 27 2.66 2.48 -17.72
N LEU A 28 2.01 1.72 -16.83
CA LEU A 28 0.90 2.19 -15.99
C LEU A 28 1.35 2.54 -14.57
N ILE A 29 2.51 2.04 -14.15
CA ILE A 29 2.99 2.14 -12.77
C ILE A 29 3.91 3.34 -12.64
N GLY A 30 3.55 4.29 -11.78
CA GLY A 30 4.46 5.35 -11.37
C GLY A 30 5.38 4.87 -10.25
N SER A 31 4.80 4.23 -9.23
CA SER A 31 5.54 3.61 -8.14
C SER A 31 4.76 2.45 -7.53
N SER A 32 5.48 1.43 -7.06
CA SER A 32 4.94 0.33 -6.26
C SER A 32 5.71 0.21 -4.95
N ILE A 33 5.00 0.11 -3.83
CA ILE A 33 5.56 0.20 -2.48
C ILE A 33 5.26 -1.08 -1.71
N SER A 34 6.28 -1.60 -1.02
CA SER A 34 6.18 -2.79 -0.16
C SER A 34 5.76 -2.44 1.28
N SER A 35 5.73 -3.43 2.16
CA SER A 35 5.33 -3.29 3.57
C SER A 35 6.22 -2.38 4.43
N GLN A 36 7.32 -1.85 3.88
CA GLN A 36 8.21 -0.92 4.57
C GLN A 36 7.93 0.56 4.25
N GLY A 37 7.19 0.85 3.18
CA GLY A 37 6.87 2.24 2.84
C GLY A 37 5.59 2.73 3.51
N TYR A 38 5.47 4.05 3.59
CA TYR A 38 4.33 4.72 4.20
C TYR A 38 3.86 5.88 3.33
N PHE A 39 2.57 6.21 3.48
CA PHE A 39 1.94 7.31 2.77
C PHE A 39 1.40 8.32 3.77
N THR A 40 1.64 9.60 3.50
CA THR A 40 0.94 10.71 4.15
C THR A 40 -0.27 11.06 3.29
N LEU A 41 -1.45 10.81 3.82
CA LEU A 41 -2.72 10.96 3.10
C LEU A 41 -3.25 12.39 3.21
N LEU A 42 -4.19 12.74 2.34
CA LEU A 42 -4.73 14.11 2.24
C LEU A 42 -5.37 14.60 3.56
N ASN A 43 -5.88 13.69 4.37
CA ASN A 43 -6.44 13.96 5.70
C ASN A 43 -5.38 14.00 6.83
N GLY A 44 -4.10 13.89 6.50
CA GLY A 44 -2.98 13.85 7.46
C GLY A 44 -2.71 12.47 8.06
N ASP A 45 -3.48 11.44 7.69
CA ASP A 45 -3.21 10.07 8.15
C ASP A 45 -1.90 9.54 7.58
N ILE A 46 -1.13 8.85 8.41
CA ILE A 46 0.02 8.05 7.97
C ILE A 46 -0.35 6.58 7.98
N LEU A 47 -0.33 5.93 6.81
CA LEU A 47 -0.68 4.52 6.66
C LEU A 47 0.38 3.75 5.87
N GLY A 48 0.75 2.58 6.40
CA GLY A 48 1.58 1.58 5.72
C GLY A 48 0.73 0.43 5.14
N PRO A 49 0.97 0.00 3.89
CA PRO A 49 0.28 -1.12 3.27
C PRO A 49 1.00 -2.46 3.51
N THR A 50 0.46 -3.57 2.98
CA THR A 50 1.27 -4.75 2.66
C THR A 50 1.92 -4.58 1.28
N PHE A 51 1.15 -4.05 0.32
CA PHE A 51 1.63 -3.62 -0.99
C PHE A 51 0.73 -2.49 -1.49
N ALA A 52 1.28 -1.50 -2.17
CA ALA A 52 0.49 -0.41 -2.75
C ALA A 52 1.01 -0.02 -4.13
N VAL A 53 0.12 0.51 -4.96
CA VAL A 53 0.43 1.01 -6.32
C VAL A 53 -0.04 2.44 -6.44
N VAL A 54 0.86 3.30 -6.92
CA VAL A 54 0.55 4.62 -7.43
C VAL A 54 0.69 4.58 -8.94
N LEU A 55 -0.41 4.82 -9.65
CA LEU A 55 -0.41 4.84 -11.11
C LEU A 55 0.34 6.08 -11.64
N THR A 56 0.88 5.98 -12.84
CA THR A 56 1.71 7.03 -13.47
C THR A 56 1.03 8.40 -13.45
N ALA A 57 -0.28 8.45 -13.73
CA ALA A 57 -1.03 9.71 -13.75
C ALA A 57 -0.99 10.43 -12.39
N ARG A 58 -1.12 9.69 -11.28
CA ARG A 58 -1.09 10.23 -9.91
C ARG A 58 0.34 10.45 -9.42
N TRP A 59 1.27 9.61 -9.82
CA TRP A 59 2.69 9.77 -9.48
C TRP A 59 3.31 11.03 -10.08
N ASN A 60 2.94 11.36 -11.32
CA ASN A 60 3.46 12.52 -12.05
C ASN A 60 2.94 13.86 -11.51
N THR A 61 1.97 13.85 -10.58
CA THR A 61 1.56 15.09 -9.89
C THR A 61 2.49 15.46 -8.74
N LEU A 62 3.37 14.54 -8.32
CA LEU A 62 4.37 14.79 -7.29
C LEU A 62 5.60 15.49 -7.87
N THR A 63 6.16 16.42 -7.09
CA THR A 63 7.49 16.98 -7.35
C THR A 63 8.58 15.94 -7.10
N ASN A 64 9.76 16.13 -7.68
CA ASN A 64 10.91 15.27 -7.43
C ASN A 64 11.26 15.17 -5.93
N ALA A 65 11.12 16.26 -5.16
CA ALA A 65 11.34 16.23 -3.72
C ALA A 65 10.34 15.27 -3.03
N GLN A 66 9.04 15.42 -3.33
CA GLN A 66 7.98 14.58 -2.76
C GLN A 66 8.11 13.09 -3.14
N GLN A 67 8.65 12.78 -4.32
CA GLN A 67 8.90 11.40 -4.75
C GLN A 67 10.04 10.71 -3.96
N ASN A 68 10.89 11.48 -3.27
CA ASN A 68 12.02 10.98 -2.48
C ASN A 68 11.79 11.07 -0.96
N GLU A 69 10.59 11.46 -0.52
CA GLU A 69 10.22 11.51 0.90
C GLU A 69 10.04 10.10 1.48
N GLU A 70 10.33 9.94 2.78
CA GLU A 70 10.10 8.69 3.51
C GLU A 70 8.60 8.33 3.57
N TYR A 71 7.75 9.36 3.64
CA TYR A 71 6.30 9.25 3.64
C TYR A 71 5.74 9.91 2.38
N LEU A 72 5.33 9.11 1.40
CA LEU A 72 4.86 9.62 0.12
C LEU A 72 3.57 10.43 0.32
N PRO A 73 3.52 11.72 -0.05
CA PRO A 73 2.37 12.59 0.20
C PRO A 73 1.29 12.42 -0.88
N VAL A 74 0.83 11.17 -1.04
CA VAL A 74 -0.15 10.78 -2.07
C VAL A 74 -0.97 9.59 -1.58
N ALA A 75 -2.26 9.55 -1.90
CA ALA A 75 -3.03 8.32 -1.72
C ALA A 75 -2.67 7.34 -2.85
N PRO A 76 -2.34 6.07 -2.57
CA PRO A 76 -2.18 5.09 -3.64
C PRO A 76 -3.52 4.84 -4.36
N ASN A 77 -3.46 4.42 -5.62
CA ASN A 77 -4.65 4.01 -6.35
C ASN A 77 -5.16 2.67 -5.82
N PHE A 78 -4.24 1.75 -5.53
CA PHE A 78 -4.54 0.40 -5.07
C PHE A 78 -3.72 0.05 -3.84
N VAL A 79 -4.36 -0.62 -2.87
CA VAL A 79 -3.71 -1.14 -1.67
C VAL A 79 -4.10 -2.58 -1.38
N ILE A 80 -3.12 -3.38 -0.94
CA ILE A 80 -3.33 -4.68 -0.32
C ILE A 80 -3.00 -4.58 1.16
N LYS A 81 -3.87 -5.12 2.01
CA LYS A 81 -3.62 -5.38 3.43
C LYS A 81 -3.79 -6.88 3.70
N LEU A 82 -2.70 -7.51 4.12
CA LEU A 82 -2.71 -8.87 4.66
C LEU A 82 -2.98 -8.81 6.17
N CYS A 83 -3.94 -9.60 6.65
CA CYS A 83 -4.20 -9.81 8.07
C CYS A 83 -3.08 -10.64 8.71
N SER A 84 -2.59 -10.23 9.88
CA SER A 84 -1.83 -11.11 10.77
C SER A 84 -2.76 -11.91 11.69
N GLN A 85 -2.24 -12.93 12.36
CA GLN A 85 -3.04 -13.70 13.33
C GLN A 85 -3.44 -12.87 14.57
N SER A 86 -2.69 -11.81 14.83
CA SER A 86 -2.89 -10.86 15.93
C SER A 86 -3.83 -9.70 15.58
N ASP A 87 -4.18 -9.54 14.30
CA ASP A 87 -5.07 -8.47 13.84
C ASP A 87 -6.53 -8.79 14.23
N SER A 88 -7.21 -7.85 14.90
CA SER A 88 -8.65 -8.00 15.14
C SER A 88 -9.45 -7.61 13.88
N PRO A 89 -10.61 -8.25 13.61
CA PRO A 89 -11.45 -7.88 12.46
C PRO A 89 -11.82 -6.40 12.43
N GLN A 90 -12.10 -5.82 13.61
CA GLN A 90 -12.43 -4.40 13.77
C GLN A 90 -11.24 -3.50 13.45
N TYR A 91 -10.03 -3.85 13.91
CA TYR A 91 -8.81 -3.10 13.61
C TYR A 91 -8.57 -3.03 12.10
N VAL A 92 -8.66 -4.17 11.44
CA VAL A 92 -8.43 -4.29 10.01
C VAL A 92 -9.49 -3.56 9.20
N HIS A 93 -10.77 -3.74 9.54
CA HIS A 93 -11.87 -3.03 8.90
C HIS A 93 -11.70 -1.51 9.00
N ASN A 94 -11.37 -0.99 10.19
CA ASN A 94 -11.11 0.44 10.39
C ASN A 94 -9.91 0.92 9.56
N LYS A 95 -8.86 0.10 9.42
CA LYS A 95 -7.70 0.44 8.58
C LYS A 95 -8.10 0.55 7.10
N MET A 96 -8.96 -0.35 6.61
CA MET A 96 -9.48 -0.26 5.24
C MET A 96 -10.38 0.96 5.02
N LEU A 97 -11.23 1.29 5.99
CA LEU A 97 -12.05 2.51 5.94
C LEU A 97 -11.18 3.78 5.90
N ARG A 98 -10.07 3.83 6.65
CA ARG A 98 -9.12 4.96 6.57
C ARG A 98 -8.53 5.10 5.17
N TRP A 99 -8.10 4.00 4.54
CA TRP A 99 -7.63 4.06 3.15
C TRP A 99 -8.68 4.61 2.19
N ILE A 100 -9.92 4.11 2.26
CA ILE A 100 -11.03 4.56 1.40
C ILE A 100 -11.32 6.05 1.62
N ASN A 101 -11.46 6.47 2.87
CA ASN A 101 -11.76 7.87 3.22
C ASN A 101 -10.63 8.84 2.83
N SER A 102 -9.43 8.32 2.61
CA SER A 102 -8.25 9.07 2.19
C SER A 102 -8.02 9.10 0.67
N GLY A 103 -8.94 8.55 -0.14
CA GLY A 103 -8.89 8.63 -1.61
C GLY A 103 -8.18 7.47 -2.30
N VAL A 104 -8.03 6.33 -1.62
CA VAL A 104 -7.68 5.06 -2.29
C VAL A 104 -8.87 4.56 -3.10
N GLU A 105 -8.61 4.14 -4.34
CA GLU A 105 -9.66 3.75 -5.29
C GLU A 105 -10.09 2.29 -5.09
N GLU A 106 -9.14 1.40 -4.81
CA GLU A 106 -9.38 -0.03 -4.63
C GLU A 106 -8.54 -0.57 -3.48
N GLY A 107 -9.15 -1.36 -2.60
CA GLY A 107 -8.48 -1.94 -1.44
C GLY A 107 -8.80 -3.42 -1.27
N TRP A 108 -7.78 -4.26 -1.30
CA TRP A 108 -7.92 -5.69 -1.03
C TRP A 108 -7.51 -6.03 0.38
N LEU A 109 -8.42 -6.69 1.09
CA LEU A 109 -8.14 -7.31 2.36
C LEU A 109 -8.01 -8.82 2.18
N ILE A 110 -6.91 -9.39 2.66
CA ILE A 110 -6.62 -10.82 2.54
C ILE A 110 -6.42 -11.40 3.94
N ASP A 111 -7.23 -12.39 4.29
CA ASP A 111 -7.18 -13.16 5.55
C ASP A 111 -6.69 -14.59 5.33
#